data_AF-C1MPK8-F1
#
_entry.id   AF-C1MPK8-F1
#
_cell.length_a   1.000
_cell.length_b   1.000
_cell.length_c   1.000
_cell.angle_alpha   90.00
_cell.angle_beta   90.00
_cell.angle_gamma   90.00
#
_symmetry.space_group_name_H-M   'P 1'
#
loop_
_entity.id
_entity.type
_entity.pdbx_description
1 polymer ?
#
loop_
_entity_poly.entity_id
_entity_poly.type
_entity_poly.pdbx_seq_one_letter_code
_entity_poly.pdbx_strand_id
1 'polypeptide(L)' 'GGAEITEAEVREAFAAFDEDGDGLLDARDVKSFFEALGQTVSTREASEMLRTVDGDGDGRVNFEEFFDLAT' A
#
# COMPACT_ATOMS: atom_id res chain seq x y z
N GLY A 1 17.00 0.48 20.06
CA GLY A 1 16.80 1.57 19.09
C GLY A 1 15.77 1.07 18.13
N GLY A 2 14.52 1.47 18.33
CA GLY A 2 13.47 1.22 17.33
C GLY A 2 13.69 2.21 16.20
N ALA A 3 13.65 1.74 14.96
CA ALA A 3 13.59 2.64 13.83
C ALA A 3 12.24 3.37 13.92
N GLU A 4 12.27 4.68 14.13
CA GLU A 4 11.09 5.53 13.92
C GLU A 4 10.92 5.61 12.41
N ILE A 5 9.91 4.91 11.86
CA ILE A 5 9.59 5.05 10.45
C ILE A 5 9.12 6.49 10.25
N THR A 6 9.87 7.27 9.47
CA THR A 6 9.55 8.69 9.25
C THR A 6 8.51 8.82 8.15
N GLU A 7 7.75 9.92 8.15
CA GLU A 7 6.82 10.26 7.06
C GLU A 7 7.50 10.16 5.69
N ALA A 8 8.77 10.56 5.59
CA ALA A 8 9.54 10.46 4.35
C ALA A 8 9.72 9.01 3.88
N GLU A 9 10.08 8.09 4.78
CA GLU A 9 10.24 6.67 4.42
C GLU A 9 8.92 6.01 4.04
N VAL A 10 7.84 6.34 4.76
CA VAL A 10 6.49 5.88 4.40
C VAL A 10 6.08 6.42 3.03
N ARG A 11 6.39 7.69 2.74
CA ARG A 11 6.05 8.34 1.47
C ARG A 11 6.84 7.79 0.29
N GLU A 12 8.12 7.49 0.50
CA GLU A 12 8.94 6.80 -0.51
C GLU A 12 8.44 5.39 -0.78
N ALA A 13 8.05 4.65 0.27
CA ALA A 13 7.41 3.36 0.10
C ALA A 13 6.09 3.50 -0.67
N PHE A 14 5.18 4.37 -0.23
CA PHE A 14 3.89 4.62 -0.88
C PHE A 14 4.05 4.94 -2.36
N ALA A 15 4.99 5.84 -2.71
CA ALA A 15 5.27 6.19 -4.10
C ALA A 15 5.89 5.05 -4.92
N ALA A 16 6.49 4.05 -4.28
CA ALA A 16 6.97 2.83 -4.94
C ALA A 16 5.85 1.81 -5.17
N PHE A 17 4.74 1.90 -4.42
CA PHE A 17 3.55 1.09 -4.65
C PHE A 17 2.61 1.75 -5.67
N ASP A 18 2.37 3.06 -5.56
CA ASP A 18 1.46 3.87 -6.41
C ASP A 18 2.04 4.02 -7.83
N GLU A 19 1.72 3.07 -8.72
CA GLU A 19 2.31 2.99 -10.07
C GLU A 19 1.71 4.05 -11.01
N ASP A 20 0.43 4.35 -10.88
CA ASP A 20 -0.25 5.35 -11.71
C ASP A 20 -0.16 6.78 -11.15
N GLY A 21 0.27 6.94 -9.91
CA GLY A 21 0.55 8.22 -9.29
C GLY A 21 -0.73 9.01 -8.97
N ASP A 22 -1.85 8.33 -8.74
CA ASP A 22 -3.13 8.96 -8.40
C ASP A 22 -3.21 9.33 -6.91
N GLY A 23 -2.21 8.92 -6.11
CA GLY A 23 -2.13 9.16 -4.68
C GLY A 23 -2.94 8.16 -3.86
N LEU A 24 -3.41 7.07 -4.47
CA LEU A 24 -4.19 5.99 -3.85
C LEU A 24 -3.57 4.65 -4.24
N LEU A 25 -3.59 3.68 -3.32
CA LEU A 25 -3.18 2.31 -3.63
C LEU A 25 -4.42 1.47 -3.89
N ASP A 26 -4.53 0.94 -5.10
CA ASP A 26 -5.55 -0.03 -5.47
C ASP A 26 -5.00 -1.46 -5.56
N ALA A 27 -5.89 -2.44 -5.72
CA ALA A 27 -5.50 -3.85 -5.72
C ALA A 27 -4.50 -4.21 -6.84
N ARG A 28 -4.43 -3.40 -7.89
CA ARG A 28 -3.48 -3.51 -9.00
C ARG A 28 -2.11 -3.05 -8.58
N ASP A 29 -2.00 -1.92 -7.89
CA ASP A 29 -0.73 -1.36 -7.39
C ASP A 29 -0.05 -2.32 -6.42
N VAL A 30 -0.82 -2.83 -5.46
CA VAL A 30 -0.35 -3.86 -4.52
C VAL A 30 0.10 -5.12 -5.27
N LYS A 31 -0.67 -5.56 -6.25
CA LYS A 31 -0.34 -6.75 -7.05
C LYS A 31 0.94 -6.54 -7.88
N SER A 32 1.07 -5.41 -8.56
CA SER A 32 2.24 -5.03 -9.35
C SER A 32 3.50 -5.00 -8.48
N PHE A 33 3.39 -4.45 -7.27
CA PHE A 33 4.51 -4.43 -6.32
C PHE A 33 4.97 -5.83 -5.92
N PHE A 34 4.04 -6.73 -5.55
CA PHE A 34 4.40 -8.11 -5.23
C PHE A 34 5.00 -8.84 -6.43
N GLU A 35 4.47 -8.61 -7.64
CA GLU A 35 5.00 -9.17 -8.87
C GLU A 35 6.42 -8.67 -9.16
N ALA A 36 6.73 -7.40 -8.84
CA ALA A 36 8.08 -6.83 -8.93
C ALA A 36 9.07 -7.48 -7.94
N LEU A 37 8.59 -7.94 -6.78
CA LEU A 37 9.37 -8.73 -5.82
C LEU A 37 9.50 -10.22 -6.20
N GLY A 38 8.92 -10.63 -7.34
CA GLY A 38 8.90 -12.02 -7.80
C GLY A 38 7.85 -12.89 -7.08
N GLN A 39 6.93 -12.27 -6.36
CA GLN A 39 5.79 -12.95 -5.72
C GLN A 39 4.52 -12.77 -6.56
N THR A 40 3.77 -13.84 -6.78
CA THR A 40 2.48 -13.73 -7.45
C THR A 40 1.38 -13.75 -6.40
N VAL A 41 0.65 -12.63 -6.29
CA VAL A 41 -0.56 -12.54 -5.47
C VAL A 41 -1.79 -12.47 -6.38
N SER A 42 -2.89 -13.11 -5.98
CA SER A 42 -4.15 -12.97 -6.69
C SER A 42 -4.80 -11.63 -6.40
N THR A 43 -5.63 -11.13 -7.31
CA THR A 43 -6.42 -9.90 -7.08
C THR A 43 -7.25 -9.99 -5.80
N ARG A 44 -7.76 -11.19 -5.48
CA ARG A 44 -8.49 -11.42 -4.24
C ARG A 44 -7.61 -11.20 -3.02
N GLU A 45 -6.41 -11.76 -3.00
CA GLU A 45 -5.47 -11.57 -1.88
C GLU A 45 -5.07 -10.10 -1.73
N ALA A 46 -4.76 -9.42 -2.84
CA ALA A 46 -4.45 -7.99 -2.82
C ALA A 46 -5.64 -7.16 -2.27
N SER A 47 -6.88 -7.48 -2.68
CA SER A 47 -8.07 -6.85 -2.14
C SER A 47 -8.32 -7.18 -0.66
N GLU A 48 -8.00 -8.39 -0.19
CA GLU A 48 -8.12 -8.75 1.23
C GLU A 48 -7.06 -8.03 2.08
N MET A 49 -5.86 -7.82 1.54
CA MET A 49 -4.82 -7.01 2.18
C MET A 49 -5.25 -5.55 2.29
N LEU A 50 -5.74 -4.96 1.20
CA LEU A 50 -6.25 -3.58 1.21
C LEU A 50 -7.38 -3.40 2.19
N ARG A 51 -8.36 -4.31 2.24
CA ARG A 51 -9.49 -4.27 3.19
C ARG A 51 -9.10 -4.24 4.67
N THR A 52 -7.88 -4.65 5.00
CA THR A 52 -7.39 -4.62 6.39
C THR A 52 -6.94 -3.21 6.78
N VAL A 53 -6.66 -2.36 5.79
CA VAL A 53 -6.06 -1.03 5.91
C VAL A 53 -7.04 0.07 5.48
N ASP A 54 -7.87 -0.23 4.48
CA ASP A 54 -8.99 0.55 3.97
C ASP A 54 -10.02 0.80 5.09
N GLY A 55 -9.89 1.96 5.72
CA GLY A 55 -10.66 2.37 6.89
C GLY A 55 -11.98 3.05 6.51
N ASP A 56 -12.04 3.65 5.32
CA ASP A 56 -13.24 4.30 4.80
C ASP A 56 -14.13 3.37 3.93
N GLY A 57 -13.59 2.23 3.50
CA GLY A 57 -14.28 1.20 2.74
C GLY A 57 -14.44 1.53 1.25
N ASP A 58 -13.64 2.44 0.69
CA ASP A 58 -13.70 2.83 -0.72
C ASP A 58 -13.02 1.82 -1.67
N GLY A 59 -12.34 0.82 -1.10
CA GLY A 59 -11.63 -0.24 -1.81
C GLY A 59 -10.23 0.16 -2.28
N ARG A 60 -9.71 1.30 -1.81
CA ARG A 60 -8.38 1.84 -2.02
C ARG A 60 -7.77 2.20 -0.68
N VAL A 61 -6.49 2.55 -0.68
CA VAL A 61 -5.78 3.01 0.52
C VAL A 61 -5.11 4.34 0.20
N ASN A 62 -5.46 5.37 0.95
CA ASN A 62 -4.82 6.67 0.84
C ASN A 62 -3.54 6.74 1.69
N PHE A 63 -2.76 7.82 1.54
CA PHE A 63 -1.51 7.99 2.27
C PHE A 63 -1.70 7.97 3.80
N GLU A 64 -2.78 8.54 4.33
CA GLU A 64 -3.04 8.59 5.77
C GLU A 64 -3.28 7.17 6.32
N GLU A 65 -4.11 6.38 5.62
CA GLU A 65 -4.38 4.99 5.99
C GLU A 65 -3.13 4.10 5.91
N PHE A 66 -2.29 4.30 4.90
CA PHE A 66 -1.01 3.60 4.80
C PHE A 66 -0.02 4.04 5.88
N PHE A 67 -0.03 5.32 6.25
CA PHE A 67 0.82 5.85 7.33
C PHE A 67 0.41 5.29 8.69
N ASP A 68 -0.90 5.28 9.00
CA ASP A 68 -1.44 4.67 10.22
C ASP A 68 -1.14 3.16 10.33
N LEU A 69 -0.94 2.46 9.21
CA LEU A 69 -0.47 1.07 9.20
C LEU A 69 1.03 0.94 9.50
N ALA A 70 1.83 1.88 8.98
CA ALA A 70 3.28 1.85 9.05
C ALA A 70 3.85 2.36 10.39
N THR A 71 3.09 3.15 11.14
CA THR A 71 3.46 3.67 12.47
C THR A 71 2.78 2.93 13.64
#